data_AF-A0AAW1XT53-F1
#
_entry.id   AF-A0AAW1XT53-F1
#
_cell.length_a   1.000
_cell.length_b   1.000
_cell.length_c   1.000
_cell.angle_alpha   90.00
_cell.angle_beta   90.00
_cell.angle_gamma   90.00
#
_symmetry.space_group_name_H-M   'P 1'
#
loop_
_entity.id
_entity.type
_entity.pdbx_description
1 polymer ?
#
loop_
_entity_poly.entity_id
_entity_poly.type
_entity_poly.pdbx_seq_one_letter_code
_entity_poly.pdbx_strand_id
1 'polypeptide(L)'
;MDEVFLARSVHNLLRQICIEKNQPWPDIDVRRRLASLSEDKALEVLHNIYNNSRDIRTLNEFIKFMIWKYILGFKSKSGRERKCAQLRLQGNAQGREAKGDRAYDFNKSL
;
A
#
# COMPACT_ATOMS: atom_id res chain seq x y z
N MET A 1 -24.37 25.76 -9.36
CA MET A 1 -23.62 24.51 -9.15
C MET A 1 -22.32 24.90 -8.53
N ASP A 2 -22.10 24.55 -7.26
CA ASP A 2 -20.83 24.86 -6.61
C ASP A 2 -19.78 23.85 -7.09
N GLU A 3 -18.97 24.26 -8.07
CA GLU A 3 -17.85 23.46 -8.55
C GLU A 3 -16.67 23.64 -7.59
N VAL A 4 -16.06 22.51 -7.19
CA VAL A 4 -14.92 22.50 -6.27
C VAL A 4 -13.68 22.13 -7.07
N PHE A 5 -12.72 23.04 -7.15
CA PHE A 5 -11.45 22.78 -7.80
C PHE A 5 -10.58 21.90 -6.91
N LEU A 6 -10.36 20.66 -7.34
CA LEU A 6 -9.37 19.74 -6.77
C LEU A 6 -8.14 19.74 -7.65
N ALA A 7 -6.95 19.61 -7.04
CA ALA A 7 -5.72 19.35 -7.78
C ALA A 7 -5.90 18.11 -8.67
N ARG A 8 -5.31 18.13 -9.86
CA ARG A 8 -5.52 17.07 -10.88
C ARG A 8 -5.16 15.68 -10.36
N SER A 9 -4.06 15.58 -9.61
CA SER A 9 -3.60 14.35 -8.95
C SER A 9 -4.65 13.80 -7.97
N VAL A 10 -5.16 14.66 -7.08
CA VAL A 10 -6.19 14.36 -6.08
C VAL A 10 -7.48 13.91 -6.75
N HIS A 11 -7.92 14.64 -7.78
CA HIS A 11 -9.12 14.30 -8.55
C HIS A 11 -9.01 12.93 -9.22
N ASN A 12 -7.87 12.65 -9.87
CA ASN A 12 -7.63 11.38 -10.56
C ASN A 12 -7.61 10.20 -9.58
N LEU A 13 -6.92 10.35 -8.45
CA LEU A 13 -6.87 9.30 -7.43
C LEU A 13 -8.24 9.08 -6.78
N LEU A 14 -8.99 10.15 -6.53
CA LEU A 14 -10.36 10.05 -6.00
C LEU A 14 -11.27 9.29 -6.96
N ARG A 15 -11.15 9.55 -8.27
CA ARG A 15 -11.88 8.84 -9.32
C ARG A 15 -11.51 7.37 -9.36
N GLN A 16 -10.22 7.05 -9.27
CA GLN A 16 -9.75 5.68 -9.22
C GLN A 16 -10.33 4.92 -8.01
N ILE A 17 -10.32 5.55 -6.82
CA ILE A 17 -10.93 4.97 -5.62
C ILE A 17 -12.43 4.69 -5.82
N CYS A 18 -13.17 5.63 -6.41
CA CYS A 18 -14.60 5.44 -6.67
C CYS A 18 -14.86 4.22 -7.57
N ILE A 19 -14.06 4.08 -8.64
CA ILE A 19 -14.17 2.96 -9.57
C ILE A 19 -13.81 1.64 -8.88
N GLU A 20 -12.63 1.56 -8.25
CA GLU A 20 -12.12 0.31 -7.69
C GLU A 20 -12.88 -0.17 -6.46
N LYS A 21 -13.38 0.76 -5.64
CA LYS A 21 -14.17 0.42 -4.44
C LYS A 21 -15.67 0.38 -4.72
N ASN A 22 -16.08 0.56 -5.99
CA ASN A 22 -17.47 0.66 -6.42
C ASN A 22 -18.30 1.64 -5.55
N GLN A 23 -17.76 2.84 -5.36
CA GLN A 23 -18.36 3.90 -4.55
C GLN A 23 -18.87 5.04 -5.42
N PRO A 24 -19.94 5.73 -5.01
CA PRO A 24 -20.40 6.94 -5.70
C PRO A 24 -19.38 8.08 -5.57
N TRP A 25 -19.50 9.05 -6.47
CA TRP A 25 -18.67 10.25 -6.42
C TRP A 25 -18.94 11.04 -5.13
N PRO A 26 -17.91 11.53 -4.41
CA PRO A 26 -18.11 12.13 -3.10
C PRO A 26 -18.90 13.43 -3.11
N ASP A 27 -19.59 13.69 -2.01
CA ASP A 27 -20.41 14.88 -1.82
C ASP A 27 -19.56 16.15 -1.86
N ILE A 28 -20.20 17.27 -2.16
CA ILE A 28 -19.52 18.55 -2.26
C ILE A 28 -18.79 18.95 -0.97
N ASP A 29 -19.36 18.68 0.21
CA ASP A 29 -18.72 18.95 1.50
C ASP A 29 -17.39 18.18 1.63
N VAL A 30 -17.38 16.91 1.21
CA VAL A 30 -16.18 16.07 1.25
C VAL A 30 -15.12 16.59 0.28
N ARG A 31 -15.53 16.98 -0.93
CA ARG A 31 -14.62 17.58 -1.92
C ARG A 31 -14.06 18.92 -1.43
N ARG A 32 -14.86 19.76 -0.78
CA ARG A 32 -14.40 21.02 -0.16
C ARG A 32 -13.37 20.77 0.93
N ARG A 33 -13.60 19.77 1.79
CA ARG A 33 -12.63 19.38 2.83
C ARG A 33 -11.32 18.90 2.20
N LEU A 34 -11.37 18.07 1.15
CA LEU A 34 -10.17 17.66 0.43
C LEU A 34 -9.44 18.86 -0.21
N ALA A 35 -10.18 19.80 -0.81
CA ALA A 35 -9.62 21.02 -1.41
C ALA A 35 -9.00 21.97 -0.37
N SER A 36 -9.45 21.92 0.89
CA SER A 36 -8.88 22.73 1.98
C SER A 36 -7.54 22.20 2.51
N LEU A 37 -7.17 20.97 2.14
CA LEU A 37 -5.85 20.40 2.43
C LEU A 37 -4.85 20.82 1.35
N SER A 38 -3.56 20.82 1.68
CA SER A 38 -2.53 20.85 0.65
C SER A 38 -2.59 19.55 -0.17
N GLU A 39 -2.15 19.63 -1.43
CA GLU A 39 -2.19 18.51 -2.38
C GLU A 39 -1.59 17.22 -1.79
N ASP A 40 -0.39 17.31 -1.21
CA ASP A 40 0.29 16.16 -0.60
C ASP A 40 -0.52 15.50 0.52
N LYS A 41 -1.17 16.31 1.37
CA LYS A 41 -1.98 15.83 2.49
C LYS A 41 -3.25 15.15 2.00
N ALA A 42 -3.90 15.73 0.99
CA ALA A 42 -5.06 15.13 0.36
C ALA A 42 -4.69 13.78 -0.29
N LEU A 43 -3.57 13.72 -1.02
CA LEU A 43 -3.06 12.49 -1.61
C LEU A 43 -2.72 11.44 -0.56
N GLU A 44 -2.09 11.81 0.55
CA GLU A 44 -1.79 10.88 1.65
C GLU A 44 -3.08 10.26 2.23
N VAL A 45 -4.11 11.07 2.47
CA VAL A 45 -5.42 10.60 2.91
C VAL A 45 -6.01 9.61 1.90
N LEU A 46 -6.01 9.96 0.61
CA LEU A 46 -6.57 9.12 -0.45
C LEU A 46 -5.77 7.83 -0.65
N HIS A 47 -4.44 7.86 -0.59
CA HIS A 47 -3.61 6.66 -0.64
C HIS A 47 -3.87 5.72 0.53
N ASN A 48 -4.06 6.26 1.73
CA ASN A 48 -4.42 5.44 2.89
C ASN A 48 -5.79 4.76 2.70
N ILE A 49 -6.74 5.42 2.03
CA ILE A 49 -8.04 4.84 1.70
C ILE A 49 -7.89 3.77 0.62
N TYR A 50 -7.15 4.07 -0.44
CA TYR A 50 -6.88 3.17 -1.55
C TYR A 50 -6.26 1.85 -1.08
N ASN A 51 -5.19 1.96 -0.29
CA ASN A 51 -4.44 0.84 0.27
C ASN A 51 -5.19 0.09 1.39
N ASN A 52 -6.33 0.62 1.87
CA ASN A 52 -7.12 -0.05 2.87
C ASN A 52 -7.81 -1.28 2.27
N SER A 53 -7.53 -2.45 2.84
CA SER A 53 -8.12 -3.73 2.41
C SER A 53 -9.53 -3.97 2.96
N ARG A 54 -10.07 -3.05 3.77
CA ARG A 54 -11.42 -3.18 4.33
C ARG A 54 -12.45 -2.64 3.34
N ASP A 55 -13.58 -3.33 3.28
CA ASP A 55 -14.73 -2.83 2.53
C ASP A 55 -15.25 -1.54 3.14
N ILE A 56 -15.45 -0.55 2.28
CA ILE A 56 -15.90 0.79 2.69
C ILE A 56 -17.41 0.84 2.44
N ARG A 57 -18.18 1.04 3.51
CA ARG A 57 -19.63 1.18 3.39
C ARG A 57 -20.03 2.51 2.75
N THR A 58 -19.33 3.58 3.12
CA THR A 58 -19.59 4.93 2.59
C THR A 58 -18.28 5.68 2.46
N LEU A 59 -17.90 6.00 1.22
CA LEU A 59 -16.66 6.73 0.93
C LEU A 59 -16.64 8.13 1.58
N ASN A 60 -17.76 8.83 1.61
CA ASN A 60 -17.88 10.17 2.21
C ASN A 60 -17.46 10.19 3.69
N GLU A 61 -18.08 9.32 4.49
CA GLU A 61 -17.80 9.24 5.93
C GLU A 61 -16.38 8.74 6.20
N PHE A 62 -15.89 7.82 5.36
CA PHE A 62 -14.53 7.32 5.51
C PHE A 62 -13.48 8.38 5.20
N ILE A 63 -13.68 9.21 4.16
CA ILE A 63 -12.81 10.35 3.87
C ILE A 63 -12.84 11.35 5.03
N LYS A 64 -14.03 11.74 5.53
CA LYS A 64 -14.15 12.66 6.68
C LYS A 64 -13.40 12.14 7.91
N PHE A 65 -13.56 10.85 8.22
CA PHE A 65 -12.86 10.20 9.33
C PHE A 65 -11.34 10.23 9.13
N MET A 66 -10.84 9.91 7.93
CA MET A 66 -9.41 9.92 7.64
C MET A 66 -8.82 11.34 7.69
N ILE A 67 -9.54 12.37 7.22
CA ILE A 67 -9.15 13.77 7.34
C ILE A 67 -9.10 14.19 8.83
N TRP A 68 -10.13 13.86 9.60
CA TRP A 68 -10.17 14.17 11.04
C TRP A 68 -9.02 13.50 11.80
N LYS A 69 -8.76 12.23 11.50
CA LYS A 69 -7.66 11.45 12.05
C LYS A 69 -6.30 12.10 11.75
N TYR A 70 -6.13 12.60 10.53
CA TYR A 70 -4.93 13.30 10.11
C TYR A 70 -4.74 14.61 10.89
N ILE A 71 -5.78 15.43 11.00
CA ILE A 71 -5.76 16.72 11.72
C ILE A 71 -5.43 16.52 13.21
N LEU A 72 -5.99 15.48 13.83
CA LEU A 72 -5.76 15.18 15.25
C LEU A 72 -4.47 14.40 15.52
N GLY A 73 -3.65 14.10 14.51
CA GLY A 73 -2.35 13.47 14.70
C GLY A 73 -2.41 12.00 15.15
N PHE A 74 -3.52 11.31 14.94
CA PHE A 74 -3.63 9.88 15.24
C PHE A 74 -2.79 9.06 14.24
N LYS A 75 -1.54 8.77 14.62
CA LYS A 75 -0.67 7.87 13.84
C LYS A 75 -1.31 6.48 13.78
N SER A 76 -1.71 6.05 12.59
CA SER A 76 -1.98 4.63 12.35
C SER A 76 -0.66 3.88 12.52
N LYS A 77 -0.60 2.85 13.37
CA LYS A 77 0.42 1.81 13.17
C LYS A 77 0.14 1.19 11.80
N SER A 78 1.01 1.41 10.83
CA SER A 78 0.94 0.78 9.51
C SER A 78 1.24 -0.71 9.66
N GLY A 79 0.27 -1.48 10.13
CA GLY A 79 0.36 -2.93 10.18
C GLY A 79 0.04 -3.50 8.81
N ARG A 80 1.07 -3.89 8.06
CA ARG A 80 1.21 -5.15 7.27
C ARG A 80 2.39 -5.04 6.31
N GLU A 81 3.58 -5.35 6.80
CA GLU A 81 4.62 -5.96 5.97
C GLU A 81 4.06 -7.29 5.43
N ARG A 82 3.76 -7.34 4.13
CA ARG A 82 3.57 -8.63 3.46
C ARG A 82 4.96 -9.22 3.23
N LYS A 83 5.41 -10.10 4.13
CA LYS A 83 6.47 -11.05 3.78
C LYS A 83 5.93 -11.90 2.64
N CYS A 84 6.35 -11.63 1.41
CA CYS A 84 6.27 -12.58 0.32
C CYS A 84 7.16 -13.78 0.68
N ALA A 85 6.56 -14.81 1.26
CA ALA A 85 7.19 -16.12 1.41
C ALA A 85 6.70 -17.04 0.28
N GLN A 86 7.66 -17.79 -0.27
CA GLN A 86 7.54 -18.94 -1.18
C GLN A 86 7.09 -18.62 -2.62
N LEU A 87 7.84 -19.03 -3.64
CA LEU A 87 8.29 -20.41 -3.85
C LEU A 87 9.80 -20.53 -4.14
N ARG A 88 10.49 -21.35 -3.33
CA ARG A 88 11.66 -22.09 -3.77
C ARG A 88 11.19 -23.08 -4.84
N LEU A 89 11.60 -22.87 -6.09
CA LEU A 89 11.75 -23.98 -7.02
C LEU A 89 13.24 -24.36 -7.01
N GLN A 90 13.55 -25.41 -6.25
CA GLN A 90 14.75 -26.19 -6.48
C GLN A 90 14.59 -26.89 -7.84
N GLY A 91 15.63 -26.87 -8.66
CA GLY A 91 15.68 -27.72 -9.85
C GLY A 91 16.50 -27.18 -11.01
N ASN A 92 17.65 -26.52 -10.79
CA ASN A 92 18.62 -26.34 -11.88
C ASN A 92 19.32 -27.68 -12.11
N ALA A 93 18.84 -28.40 -13.12
CA ALA A 93 19.56 -29.47 -13.76
C ALA A 93 20.78 -28.89 -14.49
N GLN A 94 21.98 -29.09 -13.96
CA GLN A 94 23.21 -28.98 -14.73
C GLN A 94 24.18 -30.05 -14.26
N GLY A 95 24.21 -31.15 -15.02
CA GLY A 95 25.31 -32.09 -14.95
C GLY A 95 26.61 -31.42 -15.38
N ARG A 96 27.70 -31.82 -14.75
CA ARG A 96 28.98 -32.12 -15.40
C ARG A 96 29.93 -32.75 -14.40
N GLU A 97 30.63 -33.74 -14.91
CA GLU A 97 31.55 -34.67 -14.28
C GLU A 97 32.87 -34.02 -13.87
N ALA A 98 33.53 -34.56 -12.83
CA ALA A 98 34.99 -34.73 -12.67
C ALA A 98 35.23 -35.22 -11.23
N LYS A 99 35.57 -36.49 -10.98
CA LYS A 99 36.90 -37.14 -11.02
C LYS A 99 37.93 -36.61 -9.98
N GLY A 100 38.41 -37.53 -9.16
CA GLY A 100 39.67 -37.49 -8.39
C GLY A 100 39.58 -36.76 -7.05
N ASP A 101 40.32 -37.07 -5.99
CA ASP A 101 41.21 -38.18 -5.64
C ASP A 101 41.43 -38.08 -4.12
N ARG A 102 41.60 -39.22 -3.46
CA ARG A 102 42.45 -39.54 -2.28
C ARG A 102 42.84 -38.49 -1.21
N ALA A 103 42.75 -38.97 0.05
CA ALA A 103 43.54 -38.65 1.26
C ALA A 103 43.28 -37.27 1.92
N TYR A 104 43.28 -37.10 3.25
CA TYR A 104 44.31 -37.43 4.23
C TYR A 104 43.80 -37.61 5.67
N ASP A 105 44.67 -38.25 6.44
CA ASP A 105 44.60 -38.73 7.82
C ASP A 105 44.17 -37.75 8.92
N PHE A 106 43.48 -38.31 9.90
CA PHE A 106 43.21 -37.71 11.19
C PHE A 106 44.28 -38.17 12.21
N ASN A 107 45.27 -37.33 12.49
CA ASN A 107 46.21 -37.53 13.60
C ASN A 107 46.79 -36.20 14.09
N LYS A 108 46.30 -35.71 15.25
CA LYS A 108 47.06 -34.98 16.31
C LYS A 108 46.09 -34.62 17.43
N SER A 109 46.09 -35.37 18.53
CA SER A 109 46.80 -35.08 19.79
C SER A 109 46.36 -33.78 20.46
N LEU A 110 45.71 -33.93 21.61
CA LEU A 110 46.16 -33.41 22.90
C LEU A 110 45.71 -34.38 24.01
#